data_AF-I1JKJ7-F1
#
_entry.id   AF-I1JKJ7-F1
#
_cell.length_a   1.000
_cell.length_b   1.000
_cell.length_c   1.000
_cell.angle_alpha   90.00
_cell.angle_beta   90.00
_cell.angle_gamma   90.00
#
_symmetry.space_group_name_H-M   'P 1'
#
loop_
_entity.id
_entity.type
_entity.pdbx_description
1 polymer ?
#
loop_
_entity_poly.entity_id
_entity_poly.type
_entity_poly.pdbx_seq_one_letter_code
_entity_poly.pdbx_strand_id
1 'polypeptide(L)'
;MLEGHQVLGFGFFVIGLWHLFNHIKLHALCSMSYTSTLWFPTTKSRYLELKFIITSSTIFIALELFISPARHQPFNPDGSIPSDHLHNFEHSSMAMSFLVYATFALVLDKICSKAQYELTHFLGAIAFAQQFLLIHLHSRDHMGLEGQYHYFLQLLILVSLSTTLMGIGYPNSFLVSFVRSFSIMFQGLWLMVMGFLLWTPGFQAKGCVTHLREYMVTCNDDDALHRAKSLVNILFSWLLILVTIFVMSFYLVLVTRYGIEKVEYASLVKEQHHLENGLTIDVESQNHKHANNVADLST
;
A
#
# COMPACT_ATOMS: atom_id res chain seq x y z
N MET A 1 -14.48 -8.40 14.96
CA MET A 1 -13.72 -7.12 15.07
C MET A 1 -12.20 -7.30 15.25
N LEU A 2 -11.70 -8.08 16.23
CA LEU A 2 -10.25 -8.35 16.41
C LEU A 2 -9.59 -8.87 15.13
N GLU A 3 -10.13 -9.97 14.58
CA GLU A 3 -9.60 -10.61 13.37
C GLU A 3 -9.68 -9.66 12.16
N GLY A 4 -10.74 -8.84 12.09
CA GLY A 4 -10.92 -7.85 11.03
C GLY A 4 -9.81 -6.81 10.98
N HIS A 5 -9.45 -6.21 12.13
CA HIS A 5 -8.37 -5.23 12.21
C HIS A 5 -7.00 -5.82 11.88
N GLN A 6 -6.73 -7.05 12.36
CA GLN A 6 -5.44 -7.71 12.13
C GLN A 6 -5.26 -8.16 10.68
N VAL A 7 -6.26 -8.82 10.11
CA VAL A 7 -6.21 -9.32 8.72
C VAL A 7 -6.19 -8.15 7.74
N LEU A 8 -7.05 -7.15 7.94
CA LEU A 8 -7.06 -5.95 7.12
C LEU A 8 -5.73 -5.19 7.25
N GLY A 9 -5.25 -5.00 8.48
CA GLY A 9 -3.99 -4.35 8.77
C GLY A 9 -2.80 -5.04 8.09
N PHE A 10 -2.76 -6.37 8.12
CA PHE A 10 -1.73 -7.14 7.42
C PHE A 10 -1.76 -6.91 5.91
N GLY A 11 -2.95 -6.87 5.29
CA GLY A 11 -3.11 -6.56 3.88
C GLY A 11 -2.56 -5.19 3.49
N PHE A 12 -2.93 -4.14 4.23
CA PHE A 12 -2.41 -2.78 4.03
C PHE A 12 -0.89 -2.71 4.24
N PHE A 13 -0.37 -3.42 5.23
CA PHE A 13 1.07 -3.45 5.51
C PHE A 13 1.86 -4.06 4.35
N VAL A 14 1.43 -5.23 3.87
CA VAL A 14 2.08 -5.93 2.75
C VAL A 14 2.02 -5.10 1.47
N ILE A 15 0.86 -4.52 1.15
CA ILE A 15 0.70 -3.67 -0.05
C ILE A 15 1.53 -2.39 0.07
N GLY A 16 1.52 -1.71 1.22
CA GLY A 16 2.30 -0.50 1.43
C GLY A 16 3.80 -0.75 1.36
N LEU A 17 4.28 -1.85 1.96
CA LEU A 17 5.69 -2.24 1.87
C LEU A 17 6.08 -2.62 0.43
N TRP A 18 5.19 -3.31 -0.29
CA TRP A 18 5.35 -3.64 -1.70
C TRP A 18 5.45 -2.37 -2.57
N HIS A 19 4.57 -1.40 -2.37
CA HIS A 19 4.64 -0.10 -3.06
C HIS A 19 5.94 0.63 -2.74
N LEU A 20 6.32 0.67 -1.46
CA LEU A 20 7.54 1.33 -1.01
C LEU A 20 8.78 0.75 -1.69
N PHE A 21 8.91 -0.58 -1.68
CA PHE A 21 10.01 -1.27 -2.35
C PHE A 21 10.07 -0.93 -3.84
N ASN A 22 8.95 -1.03 -4.56
CA ASN A 22 8.95 -0.82 -6.00
C ASN A 22 9.18 0.64 -6.41
N HIS A 23 8.61 1.61 -5.68
CA HIS A 23 8.88 3.02 -5.93
C HIS A 23 10.36 3.36 -5.71
N ILE A 24 10.98 2.84 -4.64
CA ILE A 24 12.41 3.05 -4.37
C ILE A 24 13.26 2.41 -5.47
N LYS A 25 12.96 1.16 -5.85
CA LYS A 25 13.66 0.45 -6.93
C LYS A 25 13.55 1.22 -8.26
N LEU A 26 12.34 1.66 -8.63
CA LEU A 26 12.11 2.41 -9.86
C LEU A 26 12.88 3.73 -9.87
N HIS A 27 12.90 4.44 -8.73
CA HIS A 27 13.67 5.68 -8.59
C HIS A 27 15.19 5.44 -8.70
N ALA A 28 15.71 4.39 -8.07
CA ALA A 28 17.13 4.05 -8.12
C ALA A 28 17.60 3.68 -9.54
N LEU A 29 16.81 2.90 -10.27
CA LEU A 29 17.14 2.47 -11.63
C LEU A 29 16.92 3.60 -12.66
N CYS A 30 15.77 4.29 -12.61
CA CYS A 30 15.26 5.13 -13.69
C CYS A 30 14.89 6.56 -13.26
N SER A 31 15.82 7.30 -12.63
CA SER A 31 15.55 8.65 -12.11
C SER A 31 14.95 9.65 -13.12
N MET A 32 15.33 9.56 -14.41
CA MET A 32 14.88 10.51 -15.45
C MET A 32 13.48 10.22 -16.01
N SER A 33 12.98 9.00 -15.87
CA SER A 33 11.69 8.55 -16.46
C SER A 33 10.75 8.00 -15.40
N TYR A 34 10.83 8.55 -14.19
CA TYR A 34 10.01 8.09 -13.07
C TYR A 34 8.54 8.49 -13.26
N THR A 35 7.63 7.54 -13.07
CA THR A 35 6.19 7.80 -13.00
C THR A 35 5.58 7.06 -11.81
N SER A 36 4.81 7.78 -10.99
CA SER A 36 4.13 7.28 -9.81
C SER A 36 2.91 6.44 -10.21
N THR A 37 2.98 5.12 -10.17
CA THR A 37 1.80 4.26 -10.30
C THR A 37 1.16 3.98 -8.92
N LEU A 38 -0.12 3.59 -8.92
CA LEU A 38 -0.84 3.16 -7.70
C LEU A 38 -0.76 1.66 -7.42
N TRP A 39 -0.29 0.89 -8.39
CA TRP A 39 -0.08 -0.54 -8.30
C TRP A 39 1.10 -0.94 -9.20
N PHE A 40 1.69 -2.10 -8.93
CA PHE A 40 2.86 -2.59 -9.66
C PHE A 40 2.64 -3.95 -10.30
N PRO A 41 3.07 -4.13 -11.56
CA PRO A 41 3.07 -5.44 -12.18
C PRO A 41 4.18 -6.33 -11.61
N THR A 42 3.90 -7.63 -11.45
CA THR A 42 4.92 -8.62 -11.07
C THR A 42 5.30 -9.51 -12.25
N THR A 43 6.52 -10.07 -12.22
CA THR A 43 7.06 -10.93 -13.29
C THR A 43 6.26 -12.21 -13.51
N LYS A 44 5.77 -12.84 -12.43
CA LYS A 44 5.01 -14.10 -12.49
C LYS A 44 3.54 -13.90 -12.83
N SER A 45 2.94 -12.82 -12.35
CA SER A 45 1.55 -12.46 -12.64
C SER A 45 1.42 -10.94 -12.65
N ARG A 46 1.27 -10.36 -13.85
CA ARG A 46 1.13 -8.90 -14.04
C ARG A 46 0.12 -8.30 -13.06
N TYR A 47 -1.00 -8.96 -12.81
CA TYR A 47 -2.09 -8.45 -11.97
C TYR A 47 -2.10 -9.04 -10.55
N LEU A 48 -0.97 -9.55 -10.04
CA LEU A 48 -0.95 -10.22 -8.73
C LEU A 48 -1.47 -9.32 -7.59
N GLU A 49 -1.00 -8.07 -7.55
CA GLU A 49 -1.42 -7.10 -6.55
C GLU A 49 -2.92 -6.80 -6.61
N LEU A 50 -3.44 -6.49 -7.80
CA LEU A 50 -4.87 -6.20 -7.98
C LEU A 50 -5.74 -7.42 -7.68
N LYS A 51 -5.31 -8.63 -8.09
CA LYS A 51 -6.00 -9.87 -7.74
C LYS A 51 -6.01 -10.10 -6.23
N PHE A 52 -4.90 -9.83 -5.55
CA PHE A 52 -4.83 -9.92 -4.09
C PHE A 52 -5.81 -8.95 -3.40
N ILE A 53 -5.88 -7.70 -3.86
CA ILE A 53 -6.84 -6.72 -3.33
C ILE A 53 -8.26 -7.19 -3.58
N ILE A 54 -8.61 -7.59 -4.81
CA ILE A 54 -9.94 -8.09 -5.17
C ILE A 54 -10.33 -9.27 -4.27
N THR A 55 -9.50 -10.32 -4.21
CA THR A 55 -9.79 -11.51 -3.42
C THR A 55 -9.89 -11.19 -1.93
N SER A 56 -8.99 -10.36 -1.39
CA SER A 56 -9.02 -10.00 0.04
C SER A 56 -10.24 -9.17 0.39
N SER A 57 -10.61 -8.19 -0.43
CA SER A 57 -11.82 -7.39 -0.24
C SER A 57 -13.08 -8.23 -0.35
N THR A 58 -13.16 -9.15 -1.32
CA THR A 58 -14.31 -10.07 -1.44
C THR A 58 -14.44 -10.98 -0.22
N ILE A 59 -13.33 -11.57 0.24
CA ILE A 59 -13.33 -12.41 1.46
C ILE A 59 -13.76 -11.58 2.66
N PHE A 60 -13.23 -10.36 2.82
CA PHE A 60 -13.56 -9.49 3.94
C PHE A 60 -15.04 -9.11 3.96
N ILE A 61 -15.61 -8.71 2.82
CA ILE A 61 -17.06 -8.43 2.70
C ILE A 61 -17.88 -9.67 3.07
N ALA A 62 -17.47 -10.86 2.60
CA ALA A 62 -18.15 -12.10 2.94
C ALA A 62 -18.07 -12.42 4.45
N LEU A 63 -16.92 -12.15 5.07
CA LEU A 63 -16.70 -12.33 6.51
C LEU A 63 -17.62 -11.42 7.34
N GLU A 64 -17.64 -10.13 7.01
CA GLU A 64 -18.45 -9.14 7.71
C GLU A 64 -19.97 -9.35 7.51
N LEU A 65 -20.42 -9.72 6.30
CA LEU A 65 -21.85 -9.78 5.98
C LEU A 65 -22.51 -11.14 6.15
N PHE A 66 -21.77 -12.25 6.12
CA PHE A 66 -22.40 -13.59 6.05
C PHE A 66 -21.77 -14.67 6.94
N ILE A 67 -20.50 -14.51 7.34
CA ILE A 67 -19.75 -15.62 7.96
C ILE A 67 -19.50 -15.39 9.46
N SER A 68 -19.12 -14.17 9.86
CA SER A 68 -18.72 -13.85 11.24
C SER A 68 -19.46 -12.63 11.79
N PRO A 69 -20.07 -12.71 13.00
CA PRO A 69 -20.24 -13.89 13.86
C PRO A 69 -21.05 -15.03 13.20
N ALA A 70 -20.87 -16.26 13.68
CA ALA A 70 -21.30 -17.49 12.99
C ALA A 70 -22.68 -17.43 12.30
N ARG A 71 -22.68 -17.47 10.96
CA ARG A 71 -23.87 -17.59 10.09
C ARG A 71 -24.98 -16.58 10.42
N HIS A 72 -24.62 -15.33 10.63
CA HIS A 72 -25.61 -14.27 10.73
C HIS A 72 -26.23 -13.97 9.36
N GLN A 73 -27.52 -13.65 9.36
CA GLN A 73 -28.19 -13.06 8.20
C GLN A 73 -28.05 -11.54 8.32
N PRO A 74 -27.55 -10.82 7.30
CA PRO A 74 -27.31 -9.38 7.43
C PRO A 74 -28.60 -8.56 7.57
N PHE A 75 -29.74 -9.15 7.25
CA PHE A 75 -31.06 -8.52 7.31
C PHE A 75 -32.01 -9.25 8.25
N ASN A 76 -32.87 -8.49 8.92
CA ASN A 76 -34.03 -9.00 9.64
C ASN A 76 -35.06 -9.60 8.66
N PRO A 77 -36.03 -10.38 9.15
CA PRO A 77 -37.13 -10.91 8.32
C PRO A 77 -37.95 -9.85 7.60
N ASP A 78 -37.99 -8.62 8.11
CA ASP A 78 -38.66 -7.47 7.49
C ASP A 78 -37.79 -6.73 6.46
N GLY A 79 -36.54 -7.17 6.25
CA GLY A 79 -35.57 -6.55 5.35
C GLY A 79 -34.79 -5.38 5.94
N SER A 80 -35.04 -5.00 7.20
CA SER A 80 -34.24 -3.98 7.89
C SER A 80 -32.83 -4.51 8.21
N ILE A 81 -31.86 -3.60 8.33
CA ILE A 81 -30.53 -3.94 8.86
C ILE A 81 -30.62 -3.89 10.39
N PRO A 82 -30.32 -4.98 11.11
CA PRO A 82 -30.23 -4.98 12.57
C PRO A 82 -29.23 -3.93 13.07
N SER A 83 -29.55 -3.23 14.16
CA SER A 83 -28.67 -2.17 14.69
C SER A 83 -27.27 -2.68 15.06
N ASP A 84 -27.17 -3.92 15.55
CA ASP A 84 -25.92 -4.60 15.86
C ASP A 84 -25.14 -5.05 14.62
N HIS A 85 -25.73 -4.98 13.42
CA HIS A 85 -25.07 -5.29 12.14
C HIS A 85 -24.65 -4.05 11.34
N LEU A 86 -25.05 -2.84 11.74
CA LEU A 86 -24.76 -1.62 10.99
C LEU A 86 -23.25 -1.42 10.75
N HIS A 87 -22.43 -1.69 11.76
CA HIS A 87 -20.97 -1.60 11.65
C HIS A 87 -20.38 -2.56 10.60
N ASN A 88 -20.94 -3.77 10.45
CA ASN A 88 -20.51 -4.72 9.43
C ASN A 88 -20.76 -4.19 8.01
N PHE A 89 -21.86 -3.45 7.81
CA PHE A 89 -22.15 -2.77 6.54
C PHE A 89 -21.19 -1.61 6.28
N GLU A 90 -20.81 -0.84 7.30
CA GLU A 90 -19.81 0.22 7.18
C GLU A 90 -18.45 -0.35 6.79
N HIS A 91 -17.98 -1.40 7.48
CA HIS A 91 -16.75 -2.10 7.15
C HIS A 91 -16.77 -2.68 5.73
N SER A 92 -17.87 -3.34 5.37
CA SER A 92 -18.06 -3.90 4.04
C SER A 92 -18.07 -2.82 2.95
N SER A 93 -18.65 -1.65 3.24
CA SER A 93 -18.67 -0.52 2.32
C SER A 93 -17.28 0.07 2.10
N MET A 94 -16.42 0.11 3.12
CA MET A 94 -15.01 0.48 2.96
C MET A 94 -14.28 -0.51 2.04
N ALA A 95 -14.42 -1.81 2.30
CA ALA A 95 -13.80 -2.86 1.49
C ALA A 95 -14.32 -2.87 0.04
N MET A 96 -15.60 -2.55 -0.15
CA MET A 96 -16.23 -2.43 -1.47
C MET A 96 -15.56 -1.34 -2.31
N SER A 97 -15.19 -0.19 -1.72
CA SER A 97 -14.50 0.86 -2.47
C SER A 97 -13.12 0.42 -2.96
N PHE A 98 -12.36 -0.34 -2.16
CA PHE A 98 -11.09 -0.92 -2.61
C PHE A 98 -11.28 -2.02 -3.67
N LEU A 99 -12.36 -2.81 -3.56
CA LEU A 99 -12.74 -3.79 -4.58
C LEU A 99 -13.07 -3.11 -5.92
N VAL A 100 -13.85 -2.03 -5.90
CA VAL A 100 -14.19 -1.22 -7.08
C VAL A 100 -12.91 -0.64 -7.68
N TYR A 101 -12.06 -0.01 -6.87
CA TYR A 101 -10.75 0.50 -7.30
C TYR A 101 -9.93 -0.58 -8.03
N ALA A 102 -9.71 -1.74 -7.41
CA ALA A 102 -8.84 -2.77 -7.97
C ALA A 102 -9.44 -3.42 -9.24
N THR A 103 -10.76 -3.59 -9.27
CA THR A 103 -11.48 -4.11 -10.45
C THR A 103 -11.35 -3.16 -11.63
N PHE A 104 -11.64 -1.88 -11.43
CA PHE A 104 -11.56 -0.90 -12.51
C PHE A 104 -10.11 -0.59 -12.90
N ALA A 105 -9.14 -0.59 -11.97
CA ALA A 105 -7.73 -0.48 -12.31
C ALA A 105 -7.28 -1.60 -13.27
N LEU A 106 -7.75 -2.84 -13.03
CA LEU A 106 -7.50 -3.98 -13.91
C LEU A 106 -8.17 -3.80 -15.28
N VAL A 107 -9.44 -3.37 -15.31
CA VAL A 107 -10.19 -3.13 -16.56
C VAL A 107 -9.53 -2.02 -17.38
N LEU A 108 -9.21 -0.89 -16.76
CA LEU A 108 -8.59 0.28 -17.41
C LEU A 108 -7.24 -0.07 -18.05
N ASP A 109 -6.44 -0.90 -17.38
CA ASP A 109 -5.17 -1.40 -17.92
C ASP A 109 -5.35 -2.34 -19.12
N LYS A 110 -6.38 -3.20 -19.10
CA LYS A 110 -6.65 -4.11 -20.20
C LYS A 110 -7.20 -3.43 -21.45
N ILE A 111 -8.02 -2.39 -21.28
CA ILE A 111 -8.61 -1.65 -22.41
C ILE A 111 -7.67 -0.56 -22.95
N CYS A 112 -6.52 -0.33 -22.30
CA CYS A 112 -5.56 0.73 -22.64
C CYS A 112 -6.23 2.11 -22.75
N SER A 113 -7.06 2.47 -21.76
CA SER A 113 -7.75 3.76 -21.76
C SER A 113 -6.75 4.92 -21.75
N LYS A 114 -6.97 5.94 -22.59
CA LYS A 114 -6.12 7.15 -22.63
C LYS A 114 -5.99 7.84 -21.27
N ALA A 115 -7.03 7.76 -20.44
CA ALA A 115 -7.09 8.35 -19.10
C ALA A 115 -6.90 7.29 -17.98
N GLN A 116 -6.27 6.16 -18.29
CA GLN A 116 -6.07 5.06 -17.32
C GLN A 116 -5.40 5.56 -16.03
N TYR A 117 -4.36 6.39 -16.16
CA TYR A 117 -3.58 6.89 -15.03
C TYR A 117 -4.44 7.73 -14.08
N GLU A 118 -5.13 8.72 -14.62
CA GLU A 118 -5.94 9.69 -13.90
C GLU A 118 -7.16 9.03 -13.28
N LEU A 119 -7.84 8.15 -14.02
CA LEU A 119 -9.01 7.41 -13.52
C LEU A 119 -8.62 6.43 -12.40
N THR A 120 -7.47 5.78 -12.50
CA THR A 120 -6.98 4.90 -11.42
C THR A 120 -6.67 5.71 -10.16
N HIS A 121 -6.08 6.90 -10.30
CA HIS A 121 -5.84 7.81 -9.16
C HIS A 121 -7.11 8.36 -8.56
N PHE A 122 -8.08 8.74 -9.39
CA PHE A 122 -9.40 9.14 -8.93
C PHE A 122 -10.06 8.01 -8.11
N LEU A 123 -10.07 6.78 -8.62
CA LEU A 123 -10.64 5.64 -7.91
C LEU A 123 -9.92 5.35 -6.58
N GLY A 124 -8.59 5.41 -6.56
CA GLY A 124 -7.81 5.27 -5.34
C GLY A 124 -8.11 6.36 -4.31
N ALA A 125 -8.24 7.61 -4.77
CA ALA A 125 -8.63 8.74 -3.91
C ALA A 125 -10.04 8.54 -3.34
N ILE A 126 -11.01 8.09 -4.15
CA ILE A 126 -12.36 7.77 -3.67
C ILE A 126 -12.33 6.64 -2.64
N ALA A 127 -11.51 5.61 -2.82
CA ALA A 127 -11.37 4.54 -1.83
C ALA A 127 -10.85 5.05 -0.48
N PHE A 128 -9.79 5.88 -0.47
CA PHE A 128 -9.29 6.51 0.76
C PHE A 128 -10.29 7.52 1.34
N ALA A 129 -11.02 8.26 0.51
CA ALA A 129 -12.04 9.19 0.98
C ALA A 129 -13.21 8.47 1.67
N GLN A 130 -13.69 7.36 1.08
CA GLN A 130 -14.72 6.52 1.68
C GLN A 130 -14.23 5.94 3.01
N GLN A 131 -13.00 5.41 3.04
CA GLN A 131 -12.39 4.86 4.25
C GLN A 131 -12.30 5.93 5.35
N PHE A 132 -11.82 7.13 5.02
CA PHE A 132 -11.74 8.25 5.95
C PHE A 132 -13.13 8.64 6.48
N LEU A 133 -14.12 8.81 5.59
CA LEU A 133 -15.47 9.24 5.98
C LEU A 133 -16.13 8.22 6.89
N LEU A 134 -16.09 6.94 6.54
CA LEU A 134 -16.72 5.88 7.33
C LEU A 134 -16.02 5.72 8.68
N ILE A 135 -14.68 5.73 8.75
CA ILE A 135 -13.98 5.68 10.05
C ILE A 135 -14.27 6.94 10.86
N HIS A 136 -14.34 8.12 10.24
CA HIS A 136 -14.66 9.35 10.95
C HIS A 136 -16.04 9.28 11.61
N LEU A 137 -17.06 8.86 10.86
CA LEU A 137 -18.42 8.71 11.37
C LEU A 137 -18.53 7.58 12.39
N HIS A 138 -17.94 6.41 12.09
CA HIS A 138 -17.87 5.26 12.99
C HIS A 138 -17.17 5.59 14.32
N SER A 139 -16.08 6.37 14.27
CA SER A 139 -15.30 6.75 15.45
C SER A 139 -15.99 7.78 16.36
N ARG A 140 -16.99 8.53 15.84
CA ARG A 140 -17.76 9.46 16.68
C ARG A 140 -18.58 8.74 17.75
N ASP A 141 -18.94 7.48 17.49
CA ASP A 141 -19.66 6.65 18.46
C ASP A 141 -18.70 6.09 19.53
N HIS A 142 -17.40 6.01 19.24
CA HIS A 142 -16.35 5.58 20.16
C HIS A 142 -15.75 6.77 20.95
N MET A 143 -16.54 7.41 21.81
CA MET A 143 -16.13 8.56 22.65
C MET A 143 -14.99 8.26 23.68
N GLY A 144 -14.34 7.10 23.62
CA GLY A 144 -13.36 6.62 24.60
C GLY A 144 -11.92 6.49 24.08
N LEU A 145 -11.27 5.38 24.46
CA LEU A 145 -9.89 5.04 24.11
C LEU A 145 -9.76 4.61 22.63
N GLU A 146 -10.73 3.86 22.13
CA GLU A 146 -10.75 3.39 20.74
C GLU A 146 -10.80 4.56 19.74
N GLY A 147 -11.58 5.61 20.03
CA GLY A 147 -11.60 6.84 19.23
C GLY A 147 -10.22 7.49 19.09
N GLN A 148 -9.34 7.37 20.09
CA GLN A 148 -7.96 7.88 20.00
C GLN A 148 -7.11 7.09 19.01
N TYR A 149 -7.27 5.77 18.94
CA TYR A 149 -6.59 4.95 17.94
C TYR A 149 -7.09 5.26 16.53
N HIS A 150 -8.41 5.39 16.35
CA HIS A 150 -9.02 5.74 15.07
C HIS A 150 -8.66 7.14 14.61
N TYR A 151 -8.47 8.10 15.53
CA TYR A 151 -7.99 9.44 15.20
C TYR A 151 -6.63 9.40 14.48
N PHE A 152 -5.67 8.64 15.02
CA PHE A 152 -4.36 8.49 14.36
C PHE A 152 -4.46 7.73 13.03
N LEU A 153 -5.34 6.72 12.94
CA LEU A 153 -5.60 6.04 11.68
C LEU A 153 -6.16 7.01 10.61
N GLN A 154 -7.10 7.87 10.98
CA GLN A 154 -7.67 8.90 10.11
C GLN A 154 -6.60 9.85 9.57
N LEU A 155 -5.64 10.28 10.41
CA LEU A 155 -4.52 11.11 9.96
C LEU A 155 -3.68 10.41 8.90
N LEU A 156 -3.37 9.12 9.09
CA LEU A 156 -2.62 8.35 8.10
C LEU A 156 -3.40 8.22 6.79
N ILE A 157 -4.70 7.91 6.85
CA ILE A 157 -5.56 7.81 5.67
C ILE A 157 -5.61 9.15 4.93
N LEU A 158 -5.72 10.27 5.66
CA LEU A 158 -5.73 11.61 5.08
C LEU A 158 -4.43 11.91 4.31
N VAL A 159 -3.28 11.45 4.80
CA VAL A 159 -2.01 11.54 4.08
C VAL A 159 -2.04 10.71 2.80
N SER A 160 -2.57 9.48 2.83
CA SER A 160 -2.75 8.65 1.63
C SER A 160 -3.72 9.25 0.61
N LEU A 161 -4.83 9.82 1.06
CA LEU A 161 -5.79 10.55 0.23
C LEU A 161 -5.12 11.75 -0.45
N SER A 162 -4.46 12.60 0.35
CA SER A 162 -3.81 13.82 -0.12
C SER A 162 -2.70 13.51 -1.13
N THR A 163 -1.84 12.53 -0.84
CA THR A 163 -0.78 12.11 -1.76
C THR A 163 -1.32 11.42 -3.01
N THR A 164 -2.45 10.71 -2.93
CA THR A 164 -3.10 10.14 -4.11
C THR A 164 -3.68 11.23 -5.02
N LEU A 165 -4.31 12.26 -4.46
CA LEU A 165 -4.77 13.44 -5.21
C LEU A 165 -3.61 14.23 -5.82
N MET A 166 -2.54 14.47 -5.04
CA MET A 166 -1.31 15.11 -5.54
C MET A 166 -0.68 14.30 -6.68
N GLY A 167 -0.78 12.97 -6.66
CA GLY A 167 -0.28 12.10 -7.72
C GLY A 167 -0.93 12.36 -9.08
N ILE A 168 -2.15 12.91 -9.13
CA ILE A 168 -2.80 13.31 -10.39
C ILE A 168 -2.06 14.50 -11.03
N GLY A 169 -1.73 15.51 -10.23
CA GLY A 169 -1.05 16.72 -10.72
C GLY A 169 0.47 16.61 -10.82
N TYR A 170 1.07 15.68 -10.06
CA TYR A 170 2.53 15.51 -9.97
C TYR A 170 2.96 14.06 -10.25
N PRO A 171 2.68 13.52 -11.45
CA PRO A 171 2.91 12.10 -11.75
C PRO A 171 4.38 11.67 -11.67
N ASN A 172 5.31 12.59 -11.88
CA ASN A 172 6.75 12.30 -11.88
C ASN A 172 7.40 12.52 -10.50
N SER A 173 6.63 12.83 -9.46
CA SER A 173 7.17 13.04 -8.12
C SER A 173 7.35 11.72 -7.37
N PHE A 174 8.60 11.30 -7.21
CA PHE A 174 8.97 10.17 -6.35
C PHE A 174 8.52 10.39 -4.91
N LEU A 175 8.67 11.61 -4.39
CA LEU A 175 8.33 11.90 -2.99
C LEU A 175 6.84 11.69 -2.70
N VAL A 176 5.96 12.08 -3.62
CA VAL A 176 4.50 11.89 -3.46
C VAL A 176 4.14 10.41 -3.31
N SER A 177 4.72 9.57 -4.16
CA SER A 177 4.48 8.12 -4.16
C SER A 177 5.18 7.42 -2.98
N PHE A 178 6.35 7.89 -2.60
CA PHE A 178 7.08 7.42 -1.42
C PHE A 178 6.29 7.67 -0.14
N VAL A 179 5.80 8.91 0.07
CA VAL A 179 5.00 9.28 1.24
C VAL A 179 3.67 8.52 1.25
N ARG A 180 3.02 8.34 0.09
CA ARG A 180 1.82 7.49 -0.03
C ARG A 180 2.10 6.07 0.43
N SER A 181 3.17 5.45 -0.08
CA SER A 181 3.53 4.06 0.26
C SER A 181 3.85 3.89 1.75
N PHE A 182 4.62 4.82 2.30
CA PHE A 182 4.89 4.90 3.73
C PHE A 182 3.58 4.98 4.54
N SER A 183 2.67 5.86 4.15
CA SER A 183 1.38 6.05 4.81
C SER A 183 0.52 4.78 4.77
N ILE A 184 0.39 4.12 3.61
CA ILE A 184 -0.35 2.85 3.45
C ILE A 184 0.26 1.75 4.33
N MET A 185 1.59 1.60 4.30
CA MET A 185 2.30 0.62 5.12
C MET A 185 2.04 0.89 6.62
N PHE A 186 2.10 2.16 7.02
CA PHE A 186 1.90 2.54 8.41
C PHE A 186 0.44 2.39 8.86
N GLN A 187 -0.55 2.62 7.99
CA GLN A 187 -1.95 2.27 8.28
C GLN A 187 -2.08 0.79 8.63
N GLY A 188 -1.46 -0.09 7.84
CA GLY A 188 -1.50 -1.52 8.08
C GLY A 188 -0.86 -1.91 9.42
N LEU A 189 0.32 -1.37 9.71
CA LEU A 189 0.98 -1.58 10.99
C LEU A 189 0.14 -1.06 12.17
N TRP A 190 -0.44 0.13 12.04
CA TRP A 190 -1.26 0.74 13.08
C TRP A 190 -2.55 -0.04 13.34
N LEU A 191 -3.20 -0.54 12.29
CA LEU A 191 -4.36 -1.44 12.39
C LEU A 191 -4.03 -2.72 13.16
N MET A 192 -2.87 -3.35 12.87
CA MET A 192 -2.41 -4.53 13.60
C MET A 192 -2.14 -4.22 15.08
N VAL A 193 -1.47 -3.10 15.37
CA VAL A 193 -1.17 -2.65 16.74
C VAL A 193 -2.45 -2.37 17.52
N MET A 194 -3.39 -1.62 16.93
CA MET A 194 -4.70 -1.35 17.52
C MET A 194 -5.46 -2.65 17.78
N GLY A 195 -5.52 -3.55 16.81
CA GLY A 195 -6.18 -4.85 16.96
C GLY A 195 -5.60 -5.65 18.12
N PHE A 196 -4.27 -5.71 18.23
CA PHE A 196 -3.62 -6.43 19.32
C PHE A 196 -3.86 -5.77 20.69
N LEU A 197 -3.69 -4.45 20.81
CA LEU A 197 -3.72 -3.76 22.11
C LEU A 197 -5.13 -3.60 22.68
N LEU A 198 -6.15 -3.39 21.84
CA LEU A 198 -7.53 -3.24 22.33
C LEU A 198 -8.17 -4.57 22.73
N TRP A 199 -7.82 -5.65 22.02
CA TRP A 199 -8.56 -6.92 22.12
C TRP A 199 -7.78 -8.07 22.76
N THR A 200 -6.48 -7.92 23.05
CA THR A 200 -5.74 -8.93 23.81
C THR A 200 -5.86 -8.64 25.30
N PRO A 201 -6.47 -9.54 26.10
CA PRO A 201 -6.53 -9.39 27.55
C PRO A 201 -5.13 -9.25 28.17
N GLY A 202 -4.93 -8.25 29.02
CA GLY A 202 -3.66 -7.93 29.68
C GLY A 202 -2.86 -6.77 29.06
N PHE A 203 -3.24 -6.29 27.87
CA PHE A 203 -2.57 -5.15 27.21
C PHE A 203 -3.27 -3.78 27.43
N GLN A 204 -4.39 -3.78 28.15
CA GLN A 204 -5.15 -2.58 28.46
C GLN A 204 -4.38 -1.67 29.42
N ALA A 205 -4.59 -0.36 29.27
CA ALA A 205 -4.09 0.60 30.24
C ALA A 205 -4.70 0.32 31.62
N LYS A 206 -3.92 0.57 32.68
CA LYS A 206 -4.39 0.50 34.07
C LYS A 206 -5.69 1.31 34.23
N GLY A 207 -6.72 0.65 34.76
CA GLY A 207 -8.04 1.23 34.96
C GLY A 207 -8.99 1.07 33.77
N CYS A 208 -8.58 0.41 32.67
CA CYS A 208 -9.44 0.09 31.54
C CYS A 208 -9.64 -1.42 31.40
N VAL A 209 -10.84 -1.82 30.97
CA VAL A 209 -11.28 -3.21 30.83
C VAL A 209 -11.88 -3.41 29.45
N THR A 210 -11.55 -4.52 28.79
CA THR A 210 -12.14 -4.89 27.49
C THR A 210 -13.38 -5.75 27.71
N HIS A 211 -14.52 -5.28 27.22
CA HIS A 211 -15.77 -6.02 27.12
C HIS A 211 -15.83 -6.76 25.78
N LEU A 212 -15.33 -7.99 25.74
CA LEU A 212 -15.27 -8.79 24.51
C LEU A 212 -16.64 -9.06 23.87
N ARG A 213 -17.71 -9.12 24.68
CA ARG A 213 -19.08 -9.35 24.17
C ARG A 213 -19.65 -8.15 23.44
N GLU A 214 -19.36 -6.95 23.93
CA GLU A 214 -19.88 -5.69 23.39
C GLU A 214 -18.88 -5.05 22.41
N TYR A 215 -17.73 -5.70 22.19
CA TYR A 215 -16.60 -5.13 21.46
C TYR A 215 -16.36 -3.67 21.85
N MET A 216 -16.19 -3.44 23.15
CA MET A 216 -15.95 -2.10 23.69
C MET A 216 -14.86 -2.13 24.77
N VAL A 217 -14.02 -1.10 24.82
CA VAL A 217 -13.09 -0.87 25.93
C VAL A 217 -13.60 0.30 26.76
N THR A 218 -13.87 0.04 28.04
CA THR A 218 -14.32 1.05 29.01
C THR A 218 -13.20 1.32 30.00
N CYS A 219 -13.15 2.54 30.56
CA CYS A 219 -12.25 2.90 31.63
C CYS A 219 -13.06 3.29 32.87
N ASN A 220 -12.54 2.99 34.06
CA ASN A 220 -13.25 3.12 35.33
C ASN A 220 -13.50 4.58 35.72
N ASP A 221 -12.61 5.49 35.33
CA ASP A 221 -12.65 6.90 35.66
C ASP A 221 -11.97 7.73 34.54
N ASP A 222 -12.19 9.05 34.57
CA ASP A 222 -11.64 9.99 33.59
C ASP A 222 -10.10 10.03 33.64
N ASP A 223 -9.50 9.85 34.82
CA ASP A 223 -8.04 9.83 34.98
C ASP A 223 -7.41 8.63 34.26
N ALA A 224 -8.01 7.45 34.36
CA ALA A 224 -7.62 6.24 33.66
C ALA A 224 -7.81 6.41 32.14
N LEU A 225 -8.90 7.05 31.70
CA LEU A 225 -9.12 7.37 30.29
C LEU A 225 -8.06 8.35 29.75
N HIS A 226 -7.76 9.43 30.48
CA HIS A 226 -6.73 10.40 30.12
C HIS A 226 -5.34 9.77 30.06
N ARG A 227 -5.02 8.92 31.04
CA ARG A 227 -3.79 8.12 31.06
C ARG A 227 -3.72 7.21 29.84
N ALA A 228 -4.80 6.48 29.54
CA ALA A 228 -4.84 5.57 28.40
C ALA A 228 -4.63 6.32 27.08
N LYS A 229 -5.34 7.43 26.85
CA LYS A 229 -5.15 8.29 25.65
C LYS A 229 -3.71 8.81 25.54
N SER A 230 -3.11 9.23 26.65
CA SER A 230 -1.71 9.69 26.68
C SER A 230 -0.73 8.58 26.29
N LEU A 231 -0.98 7.34 26.72
CA LEU A 231 -0.18 6.18 26.32
C LEU A 231 -0.31 5.89 24.81
N VAL A 232 -1.51 6.00 24.24
CA VAL A 232 -1.70 5.86 22.78
C VAL A 232 -0.89 6.93 22.03
N ASN A 233 -0.89 8.18 22.52
CA ASN A 233 -0.12 9.27 21.90
C ASN A 233 1.39 8.99 21.92
N ILE A 234 1.92 8.52 23.06
CA ILE A 234 3.33 8.17 23.20
C ILE A 234 3.67 6.97 22.28
N LEU A 235 2.81 5.95 22.27
CA LEU A 235 2.98 4.78 21.42
C LEU A 235 3.02 5.17 19.94
N PHE A 236 2.05 5.98 19.48
CA PHE A 236 2.01 6.45 18.10
C PHE A 236 3.26 7.27 17.76
N SER A 237 3.69 8.16 18.65
CA SER A 237 4.89 8.99 18.46
C SER A 237 6.17 8.14 18.30
N TRP A 238 6.40 7.18 19.20
CA TRP A 238 7.56 6.29 19.12
C TRP A 238 7.50 5.37 17.91
N LEU A 239 6.32 4.85 17.57
CA LEU A 239 6.13 4.02 16.40
C LEU A 239 6.36 4.82 15.11
N LEU A 240 5.91 6.08 15.03
CA LEU A 240 6.18 6.97 13.91
C LEU A 240 7.69 7.21 13.73
N ILE A 241 8.42 7.47 14.81
CA ILE A 241 9.89 7.60 14.77
C ILE A 241 10.53 6.31 14.26
N LEU A 242 10.15 5.16 14.82
CA LEU A 242 10.70 3.86 14.45
C LEU A 242 10.44 3.53 12.97
N VAL A 243 9.21 3.72 12.49
CA VAL A 243 8.84 3.47 11.10
C VAL A 243 9.56 4.45 10.17
N THR A 244 9.75 5.70 10.59
CA THR A 244 10.54 6.68 9.82
C THR A 244 11.99 6.24 9.67
N ILE A 245 12.63 5.83 10.77
CA ILE A 245 13.99 5.27 10.74
C ILE A 245 14.04 4.07 9.80
N PHE A 246 13.10 3.12 9.95
CA PHE A 246 13.01 1.94 9.09
C PHE A 246 12.91 2.31 7.62
N VAL A 247 11.99 3.20 7.24
CA VAL A 247 11.77 3.59 5.83
C VAL A 247 12.97 4.34 5.26
N MET A 248 13.62 5.20 6.04
CA MET A 248 14.85 5.89 5.62
C MET A 248 16.02 4.92 5.45
N SER A 249 16.22 4.00 6.40
CA SER A 249 17.24 2.95 6.29
C SER A 249 16.96 2.03 5.10
N PHE A 250 15.70 1.65 4.89
CA PHE A 250 15.27 0.82 3.76
C PHE A 250 15.56 1.51 2.43
N TYR A 251 15.24 2.80 2.31
CA TYR A 251 15.60 3.62 1.15
C TYR A 251 17.11 3.61 0.88
N LEU A 252 17.93 3.91 1.89
CA LEU A 252 19.39 3.96 1.74
C LEU A 252 19.97 2.61 1.30
N VAL A 253 19.51 1.51 1.91
CA VAL A 253 19.93 0.15 1.56
C VAL A 253 19.58 -0.18 0.11
N LEU A 254 18.34 0.06 -0.31
CA LEU A 254 17.90 -0.27 -1.66
C LEU A 254 18.56 0.61 -2.73
N VAL A 255 18.69 1.91 -2.49
CA VAL A 255 19.38 2.81 -3.45
C VAL A 255 20.85 2.43 -3.59
N THR A 256 21.52 2.05 -2.50
CA THR A 256 22.91 1.58 -2.57
C THR A 256 23.01 0.29 -3.39
N ARG A 257 22.11 -0.68 -3.16
CA ARG A 257 22.10 -1.96 -3.87
C ARG A 257 21.79 -1.79 -5.37
N TYR A 258 20.71 -1.10 -5.70
CA TYR A 258 20.28 -0.91 -7.09
C TYR A 258 21.10 0.15 -7.84
N GLY A 259 21.72 1.09 -7.12
CA GLY A 259 22.65 2.06 -7.71
C GLY A 259 23.93 1.41 -8.21
N ILE A 260 24.48 0.44 -7.46
CA ILE A 260 25.63 -0.37 -7.89
C ILE A 260 25.25 -1.20 -9.12
N GLU A 261 24.10 -1.88 -9.08
CA GLU A 261 23.58 -2.68 -10.19
C GLU A 261 23.42 -1.84 -11.47
N LYS A 262 22.89 -0.61 -11.36
CA LYS A 262 22.77 0.31 -12.50
C LYS A 262 24.13 0.64 -13.15
N VAL A 263 25.18 0.83 -12.35
CA VAL A 263 26.53 1.10 -12.85
C VAL A 263 27.10 -0.14 -13.54
N GLU A 264 26.88 -1.32 -12.98
CA GLU A 264 27.32 -2.60 -13.55
C GLU A 264 26.63 -2.89 -14.91
N TYR A 265 25.31 -2.70 -15.00
CA TYR A 265 24.60 -2.81 -16.28
C TYR A 265 25.08 -1.78 -17.29
N ALA A 266 25.31 -0.52 -16.88
CA ALA A 266 25.84 0.51 -17.77
C ALA A 266 27.25 0.17 -18.28
N SER A 267 28.12 -0.42 -17.44
CA SER A 267 29.44 -0.88 -17.87
C SER A 267 29.35 -2.06 -18.83
N LEU A 268 28.47 -3.04 -18.59
CA LEU A 268 28.27 -4.19 -19.49
C LEU A 268 27.70 -3.76 -20.84
N VAL A 269 26.71 -2.86 -20.87
CA VAL A 269 26.18 -2.32 -22.14
C VAL A 269 27.26 -1.57 -22.90
N LYS A 270 28.10 -0.78 -22.21
CA LYS A 270 29.22 -0.09 -22.83
C LYS A 270 30.26 -1.07 -23.38
N GLU A 271 30.58 -2.13 -22.64
CA GLU A 271 31.49 -3.19 -23.08
C GLU A 271 30.94 -3.96 -24.28
N GLN A 272 29.66 -4.32 -24.28
CA GLN A 272 29.02 -4.97 -25.42
C GLN A 272 28.98 -4.05 -26.64
N HIS A 273 28.71 -2.76 -26.49
CA HIS A 273 28.81 -1.80 -27.60
C HIS A 273 30.24 -1.68 -28.13
N HIS A 274 31.25 -1.69 -27.25
CA HIS A 274 32.65 -1.72 -27.68
C HIS A 274 33.02 -3.03 -28.37
N LEU A 275 32.48 -4.17 -27.93
CA LEU A 275 32.71 -5.47 -28.56
C LEU A 275 32.01 -5.56 -29.92
N GLU A 276 30.76 -5.12 -30.04
CA GLU A 276 30.03 -5.08 -31.31
C GLU A 276 30.67 -4.11 -32.31
N ASN A 277 31.09 -2.93 -31.86
CA ASN A 277 31.83 -1.96 -32.69
C ASN A 277 33.23 -2.47 -33.05
N GLY A 278 33.92 -3.15 -32.12
CA GLY A 278 35.22 -3.75 -32.38
C GLY A 278 35.14 -4.91 -33.39
N LEU A 279 34.13 -5.77 -33.25
CA LEU A 279 33.87 -6.89 -34.17
C LEU A 279 33.48 -6.39 -35.57
N THR A 280 32.72 -5.29 -35.68
CA THR A 280 32.41 -4.69 -36.99
C THR A 280 33.66 -4.10 -37.66
N ILE A 281 34.55 -3.44 -36.91
CA ILE A 281 35.84 -2.95 -37.43
C ILE A 281 36.72 -4.12 -37.88
N ASP A 282 36.78 -5.22 -37.12
CA ASP A 282 37.58 -6.39 -37.48
C ASP A 282 37.06 -7.07 -38.76
N VAL A 283 35.74 -7.22 -38.93
CA VAL A 283 35.13 -7.78 -40.15
C VAL A 283 35.39 -6.88 -41.37
N GLU A 284 35.29 -5.56 -41.23
CA GLU A 284 35.63 -4.62 -42.31
C GLU A 284 37.12 -4.68 -42.68
N SER A 285 38.00 -4.82 -41.68
CA SER A 285 39.44 -4.95 -41.91
C SER A 285 39.81 -6.26 -42.64
N GLN A 286 39.10 -7.35 -42.36
CA GLN A 286 39.30 -8.63 -43.05
C GLN A 286 38.78 -8.58 -44.49
N ASN A 287 37.65 -7.91 -44.75
CA ASN A 287 37.15 -7.69 -46.11
C ASN A 287 38.10 -6.82 -46.94
N HIS A 288 38.68 -5.77 -46.35
CA HIS A 288 39.66 -4.92 -47.03
C HIS A 288 40.96 -5.68 -47.36
N LYS A 289 41.44 -6.53 -46.45
CA LYS A 289 42.62 -7.38 -46.72
C LYS A 289 42.35 -8.43 -47.78
N HIS A 290 41.16 -9.04 -47.80
CA HIS A 290 40.80 -10.01 -48.83
C HIS A 290 40.68 -9.34 -50.21
N ALA A 291 40.07 -8.16 -50.29
CA ALA A 291 39.99 -7.38 -51.54
C ALA A 291 41.38 -6.99 -52.07
N ASN A 292 42.29 -6.55 -51.20
CA ASN A 292 43.65 -6.20 -51.60
C ASN A 292 44.47 -7.43 -52.04
N ASN A 293 44.37 -8.55 -51.33
CA ASN A 293 45.06 -9.78 -51.73
C ASN A 293 44.54 -10.34 -53.06
N VAL A 294 43.25 -10.20 -53.36
CA VAL A 294 42.69 -10.62 -54.67
C VAL A 294 43.15 -9.69 -55.79
N ALA A 295 43.29 -8.38 -55.51
CA ALA A 295 43.83 -7.43 -56.48
C ALA A 295 45.31 -7.71 -56.81
N ASP A 296 46.14 -7.98 -55.80
CA ASP A 296 47.58 -8.28 -55.96
C ASP A 296 47.86 -9.62 -56.66
N LEU A 297 46.91 -10.57 -56.68
CA LEU A 297 47.03 -11.84 -57.40
C LEU A 297 46.56 -11.78 -58.86
N SER A 298 46.01 -10.64 -59.30
CA SER A 298 45.47 -10.46 -60.66
C SER A 298 46.38 -9.68 -61.60
N THR A 299 47.63 -9.39 -61.19
CA THR A 299 48.70 -8.82 -62.02
C THR A 299 49.77 -9.84 -62.37
#